data_AF-A0A6P4J9P5-F1
#
_entry.id   AF-A0A6P4J9P5-F1
#
_cell.length_a   1.000
_cell.length_b   1.000
_cell.length_c   1.000
_cell.angle_alpha   90.00
_cell.angle_beta   90.00
_cell.angle_gamma   90.00
#
_symmetry.space_group_name_H-M   'P 1'
#
loop_
_entity.id
_entity.type
_entity.pdbx_description
1 polymer ?
#
loop_
_entity_poly.entity_id
_entity_poly.type
_entity_poly.pdbx_seq_one_letter_code
_entity_poly.pdbx_strand_id
1 'polypeptide(L)'
;MSDVPKKPDLGGIAVEDDDDNLLERLTACQKEADKIHLEICDEMLQVESKYNKLRKPYYEKRSDFIKKVPNFWMTAIMNHPKVACILDEDEEDCLHSLSKLVVEESEDIKNGFRIIFHFNENAYFEDQVLTKEFFWESNSTSTPIKWKEGKNLLQQVLAKPYDRERRSEYKSFFDWFSHDADYVSDKIALILRDEIWPSPVKYYKLKDIGQEPMDAGDEGK
;
A
#
# COMPACT_ATOMS: atom_id res chain seq x y z
N MET A 1 13.13 21.30 -23.60
CA MET A 1 12.18 21.58 -24.68
C MET A 1 11.50 20.26 -24.99
N SER A 2 10.26 20.09 -24.55
CA SER A 2 9.48 18.87 -24.79
C SER A 2 9.03 18.86 -26.25
N ASP A 3 9.47 17.86 -27.00
CA ASP A 3 8.96 17.58 -28.34
C ASP A 3 7.53 17.03 -28.15
N VAL A 4 6.54 17.91 -28.29
CA VAL A 4 5.13 17.52 -28.23
C VAL A 4 4.80 16.89 -29.59
N PRO A 5 4.37 15.62 -29.65
CA PRO A 5 3.98 15.01 -30.92
C PRO A 5 2.86 15.85 -31.55
N LYS A 6 3.00 16.14 -32.86
CA LYS A 6 1.95 16.80 -33.63
C LYS A 6 0.64 16.02 -33.49
N LYS A 7 -0.44 16.71 -33.13
CA LYS A 7 -1.80 16.12 -33.13
C LYS A 7 -2.05 15.46 -34.49
N PRO A 8 -2.56 14.22 -34.53
CA PRO A 8 -2.98 13.59 -35.77
C PRO A 8 -4.10 14.40 -36.42
N ASP A 9 -4.05 14.53 -37.73
CA ASP A 9 -5.06 15.21 -38.54
C ASP A 9 -6.31 14.32 -38.63
N LEU A 10 -7.34 14.67 -37.86
CA LEU A 10 -8.61 13.93 -37.76
C LEU A 10 -9.57 14.36 -38.88
N GLY A 11 -9.10 14.30 -40.13
CA GLY A 11 -9.81 14.76 -41.33
C GLY A 11 -11.32 14.60 -41.24
N GLY A 12 -12.04 15.72 -41.35
CA GLY A 12 -13.50 15.75 -41.21
C GLY A 12 -14.18 14.93 -42.30
N ILE A 13 -14.95 13.92 -41.91
CA ILE A 13 -15.73 13.11 -42.84
C ILE A 13 -17.20 13.38 -42.58
N ALA A 14 -17.84 14.03 -43.55
CA ALA A 14 -19.29 14.08 -43.67
C ALA A 14 -19.69 13.08 -44.76
N VAL A 15 -20.27 11.92 -44.42
CA VAL A 15 -21.14 11.15 -45.32
C VAL A 15 -22.03 10.20 -44.51
N GLU A 16 -23.26 10.03 -44.99
CA GLU A 16 -24.21 8.98 -44.64
C GLU A 16 -23.56 7.60 -44.88
N ASP A 17 -23.39 6.78 -43.83
CA ASP A 17 -22.73 5.47 -43.92
C ASP A 17 -23.70 4.36 -43.46
N ASP A 18 -23.77 3.25 -44.19
CA ASP A 18 -24.35 1.98 -43.69
C ASP A 18 -23.71 1.64 -42.33
N ASP A 19 -24.53 1.27 -41.34
CA ASP A 19 -24.10 1.09 -39.93
C ASP A 19 -22.86 0.19 -39.78
N ASP A 20 -22.72 -0.83 -40.64
CA ASP A 20 -21.58 -1.75 -40.65
C ASP A 20 -20.25 -1.07 -41.03
N ASN A 21 -20.25 -0.10 -41.95
CA ASN A 21 -19.05 0.65 -42.37
C ASN A 21 -18.64 1.65 -41.28
N LEU A 22 -19.61 2.29 -40.63
CA LEU A 22 -19.35 3.20 -39.52
C LEU A 22 -18.72 2.46 -38.32
N LEU A 23 -19.21 1.25 -38.01
CA LEU A 23 -18.67 0.43 -36.93
C LEU A 23 -17.24 -0.04 -37.21
N GLU A 24 -16.91 -0.41 -38.45
CA GLU A 24 -15.54 -0.74 -38.85
C GLU A 24 -14.60 0.46 -38.68
N ARG A 25 -15.02 1.65 -39.13
CA ARG A 25 -14.24 2.89 -38.99
C ARG A 25 -14.04 3.30 -37.53
N LEU A 26 -15.09 3.16 -36.71
CA LEU A 26 -15.00 3.39 -35.26
C LEU A 26 -14.04 2.41 -34.59
N THR A 27 -14.11 1.13 -34.97
CA THR A 27 -13.20 0.09 -34.47
C THR A 27 -11.74 0.37 -34.86
N ALA A 28 -11.50 0.82 -36.09
CA ALA A 28 -10.15 1.22 -36.52
C ALA A 28 -9.63 2.41 -35.70
N CYS A 29 -10.47 3.42 -35.46
CA CYS A 29 -10.11 4.55 -34.61
C CYS A 29 -9.78 4.12 -33.18
N GLN A 30 -10.58 3.20 -32.59
CA GLN A 30 -10.34 2.69 -31.25
C GLN A 30 -9.01 1.91 -31.18
N LYS A 31 -8.70 1.08 -32.18
CA LYS A 31 -7.43 0.34 -32.24
C LYS A 31 -6.21 1.27 -32.25
N GLU A 32 -6.27 2.38 -32.97
CA GLU A 32 -5.18 3.37 -32.96
C GLU A 32 -5.04 4.06 -31.60
N ALA A 33 -6.16 4.37 -30.93
CA ALA A 33 -6.14 4.91 -29.56
C ALA A 33 -5.56 3.90 -28.56
N ASP A 34 -5.94 2.63 -28.66
CA ASP A 34 -5.42 1.55 -27.81
C ASP A 34 -3.92 1.36 -28.02
N LYS A 35 -3.44 1.47 -29.26
CA LYS A 35 -1.99 1.42 -29.56
C LYS A 35 -1.23 2.54 -28.87
N ILE A 36 -1.73 3.78 -28.92
CA ILE A 36 -1.13 4.92 -28.20
C ILE A 36 -1.17 4.67 -26.69
N HIS A 37 -2.25 4.11 -26.17
CA HIS A 37 -2.35 3.76 -24.75
C HIS A 37 -1.29 2.71 -24.33
N LEU A 38 -1.05 1.70 -25.16
CA LEU A 38 0.01 0.72 -24.93
C LEU A 38 1.41 1.37 -24.92
N GLU A 39 1.68 2.30 -25.83
CA GLU A 39 2.94 3.07 -25.85
C GLU A 39 3.11 3.91 -24.57
N ILE A 40 2.04 4.57 -24.08
CA ILE A 40 2.04 5.29 -22.80
C ILE A 40 2.38 4.35 -21.63
N CYS A 41 1.75 3.18 -21.59
CA CYS A 41 1.98 2.20 -20.54
C CYS A 41 3.44 1.72 -20.53
N ASP A 42 4.03 1.46 -21.70
CA ASP A 42 5.43 1.04 -21.81
C ASP A 42 6.41 2.16 -21.41
N GLU A 43 6.15 3.42 -21.79
CA GLU A 43 6.98 4.55 -21.36
C GLU A 43 6.89 4.78 -19.84
N MET A 44 5.68 4.71 -19.27
CA MET A 44 5.46 4.83 -17.82
C MET A 44 6.23 3.76 -17.07
N LEU A 45 6.18 2.51 -17.55
CA LEU A 45 6.92 1.37 -17.00
C LEU A 45 8.44 1.60 -16.99
N GLN A 46 8.99 2.14 -18.09
CA GLN A 46 10.42 2.45 -18.20
C GLN A 46 10.84 3.55 -17.23
N VAL A 47 10.02 4.60 -17.10
CA VAL A 47 10.24 5.70 -16.16
C VAL A 47 10.23 5.18 -14.72
N GLU A 48 9.21 4.41 -14.35
CA GLU A 48 9.07 3.83 -13.03
C GLU A 48 10.25 2.90 -12.69
N SER A 49 10.61 1.97 -13.59
CA SER A 49 11.77 1.09 -13.43
C SER A 49 13.07 1.86 -13.19
N LYS A 50 13.29 2.95 -13.94
CA LYS A 50 14.47 3.82 -13.78
C LYS A 50 14.49 4.46 -12.39
N TYR A 51 13.39 5.08 -11.97
CA TYR A 51 13.35 5.78 -10.68
C TYR A 51 13.29 4.83 -9.49
N ASN A 52 12.75 3.63 -9.63
CA ASN A 52 12.83 2.58 -8.62
C ASN A 52 14.26 2.18 -8.32
N LYS A 53 15.07 1.95 -9.36
CA LYS A 53 16.50 1.66 -9.22
C LYS A 53 17.24 2.80 -8.54
N LEU A 54 16.87 4.06 -8.83
CA LEU A 54 17.47 5.23 -8.18
C LEU A 54 17.02 5.39 -6.71
N ARG A 55 15.77 5.06 -6.37
CA ARG A 55 15.23 5.14 -5.00
C ARG A 55 15.75 4.03 -4.09
N LYS A 56 15.96 2.82 -4.61
CA LYS A 56 16.38 1.63 -3.87
C LYS A 56 17.54 1.85 -2.88
N PRO A 57 18.71 2.43 -3.26
CA PRO A 57 19.81 2.64 -2.32
C PRO A 57 19.45 3.60 -1.17
N TYR A 58 18.55 4.57 -1.40
CA TYR A 58 18.09 5.46 -0.35
C TYR A 58 17.11 4.76 0.61
N TYR A 59 16.27 3.85 0.11
CA TYR A 59 15.41 3.03 0.96
C TYR A 59 16.20 2.03 1.80
N GLU A 60 17.26 1.43 1.25
CA GLU A 60 18.19 0.57 1.99
C GLU A 60 18.91 1.37 3.08
N LYS A 61 19.49 2.52 2.74
CA LYS A 61 20.14 3.42 3.71
C LYS A 61 19.16 3.89 4.79
N ARG A 62 17.92 4.21 4.41
CA ARG A 62 16.84 4.57 5.35
C ARG A 62 16.54 3.42 6.30
N SER A 63 16.48 2.18 5.80
CA SER A 63 16.28 0.99 6.62
C SER A 63 17.38 0.84 7.68
N ASP A 64 18.65 1.10 7.33
CA ASP A 64 19.77 1.02 8.28
C ASP A 64 19.72 2.07 9.40
N PHE A 65 19.15 3.25 9.13
CA PHE A 65 18.87 4.23 10.18
C PHE A 65 17.68 3.82 11.04
N ILE A 66 16.59 3.37 10.42
CA ILE A 66 15.36 2.96 11.13
C ILE A 66 15.64 1.82 12.11
N LYS A 67 16.51 0.86 11.78
CA LYS A 67 16.92 -0.22 12.69
C LYS A 67 17.44 0.27 14.05
N LYS A 68 17.92 1.52 14.14
CA LYS A 68 18.46 2.14 15.36
C LYS A 68 17.41 2.92 16.14
N VAL A 69 16.19 3.04 15.62
CA VAL A 69 15.08 3.76 16.23
C VAL A 69 14.05 2.74 16.72
N PRO A 70 13.92 2.52 18.04
CA PRO A 70 12.95 1.59 18.61
C PRO A 70 11.52 1.93 18.20
N ASN A 71 10.70 0.90 18.00
CA ASN A 71 9.26 1.00 17.73
C ASN A 71 8.89 1.87 16.51
N PHE A 72 9.82 2.11 15.59
CA PHE A 72 9.62 3.06 14.49
C PHE A 72 8.44 2.69 13.60
N TRP A 73 8.43 1.48 13.05
CA TRP A 73 7.39 1.06 12.10
C TRP A 73 6.02 0.95 12.76
N MET A 74 5.96 0.35 13.94
CA MET A 74 4.74 0.29 14.75
C MET A 74 4.16 1.70 15.02
N THR A 75 5.00 2.64 15.45
CA THR A 75 4.58 4.03 15.68
C THR A 75 4.12 4.71 14.39
N ALA A 76 4.84 4.54 13.28
CA ALA A 76 4.48 5.13 12.00
C ALA A 76 3.14 4.58 11.46
N ILE A 77 2.91 3.27 11.59
CA ILE A 77 1.68 2.60 11.15
C ILE A 77 0.48 3.07 11.98
N MET A 78 0.60 3.08 13.31
CA MET A 78 -0.48 3.50 14.21
C MET A 78 -0.84 4.98 14.08
N ASN A 79 0.09 5.83 13.63
CA ASN A 79 -0.21 7.24 13.43
C ASN A 79 -1.03 7.51 12.17
N HIS A 80 -1.29 6.48 11.33
CA HIS A 80 -2.21 6.61 10.21
C HIS A 80 -3.65 6.23 10.65
N PRO A 81 -4.63 7.16 10.62
CA PRO A 81 -5.95 6.94 11.21
C PRO A 81 -6.67 5.67 10.72
N LYS A 82 -6.65 5.41 9.41
CA LYS A 82 -7.33 4.22 8.85
C LYS A 82 -6.66 2.90 9.22
N VAL A 83 -5.33 2.89 9.44
CA VAL A 83 -4.63 1.66 9.82
C VAL A 83 -4.77 1.43 11.33
N ALA A 84 -4.75 2.49 12.13
CA ALA A 84 -5.07 2.41 13.56
C ALA A 84 -6.48 1.82 13.82
N CYS A 85 -7.47 2.14 12.98
CA CYS A 85 -8.83 1.60 13.14
C CYS A 85 -8.93 0.07 13.01
N ILE A 86 -7.95 -0.58 12.38
CA ILE A 86 -7.91 -2.03 12.24
C ILE A 86 -6.93 -2.69 13.20
N LEU A 87 -6.35 -1.96 14.15
CA LEU A 87 -5.52 -2.57 15.17
C LEU A 87 -6.35 -2.80 16.45
N ASP A 88 -6.08 -3.91 17.12
CA ASP A 88 -6.50 -4.12 18.50
C ASP A 88 -5.28 -4.15 19.44
N GLU A 89 -5.53 -4.13 20.74
CA GLU A 89 -4.47 -3.98 21.75
C GLU A 89 -3.41 -5.10 21.68
N ASP A 90 -3.83 -6.35 21.43
CA ASP A 90 -2.93 -7.49 21.30
C ASP A 90 -2.12 -7.44 19.98
N GLU A 91 -2.74 -6.96 18.90
CA GLU A 91 -2.05 -6.72 17.62
C GLU A 91 -1.06 -5.55 17.70
N GLU A 92 -1.37 -4.50 18.45
CA GLU A 92 -0.44 -3.41 18.74
C GLU A 92 0.78 -3.93 19.52
N ASP A 93 0.57 -4.76 20.54
CA ASP A 93 1.68 -5.41 21.26
C ASP A 93 2.53 -6.27 20.31
N CYS A 94 1.89 -7.09 19.48
CA CYS A 94 2.58 -7.89 18.46
C CYS A 94 3.45 -7.03 17.52
N LEU A 95 2.92 -5.90 17.05
CA LEU A 95 3.62 -4.98 16.14
C LEU A 95 4.84 -4.30 16.79
N HIS A 96 4.98 -4.27 18.12
CA HIS A 96 6.24 -3.80 18.74
C HIS A 96 7.45 -4.64 18.31
N SER A 97 7.23 -5.90 17.96
CA SER A 97 8.29 -6.78 17.43
C SER A 97 8.61 -6.56 15.94
N LEU A 98 7.87 -5.68 15.25
CA LEU A 98 8.10 -5.34 13.83
C LEU A 98 9.42 -4.56 13.68
N SER A 99 10.45 -5.24 13.18
CA SER A 99 11.80 -4.69 13.05
C SER A 99 12.02 -3.99 11.71
N LYS A 100 11.33 -4.42 10.65
CA LYS A 100 11.46 -3.85 9.31
C LYS A 100 10.17 -4.04 8.51
N LEU A 101 9.72 -2.97 7.87
CA LEU A 101 8.75 -3.01 6.78
C LEU A 101 9.50 -2.84 5.45
N VAL A 102 9.10 -3.56 4.42
CA VAL A 102 9.54 -3.34 3.04
C VAL A 102 8.34 -3.42 2.12
N VAL A 103 8.26 -2.48 1.18
CA VAL A 103 7.35 -2.61 0.04
C VAL A 103 8.21 -2.73 -1.20
N GLU A 104 8.06 -3.87 -1.89
CA GLU A 104 8.79 -4.19 -3.10
C GLU A 104 7.80 -4.27 -4.26
N GLU A 105 8.07 -3.49 -5.30
CA GLU A 105 7.42 -3.67 -6.59
C GLU A 105 8.11 -4.83 -7.31
N SER A 106 7.32 -5.65 -8.02
CA SER A 106 7.85 -6.73 -8.84
C SER A 106 8.80 -6.18 -9.90
N GLU A 107 9.85 -6.94 -10.24
CA GLU A 107 10.79 -6.56 -11.32
C GLU A 107 10.07 -6.36 -12.66
N ASP A 108 9.02 -7.15 -12.85
CA ASP A 108 7.97 -6.88 -13.83
C ASP A 108 6.83 -6.17 -13.09
N ILE A 109 6.81 -4.85 -13.17
CA ILE A 109 5.81 -3.98 -12.53
C ILE A 109 4.38 -4.39 -12.92
N LYS A 110 4.20 -5.11 -14.05
CA LYS A 110 2.90 -5.65 -14.47
C LYS A 110 2.37 -6.76 -13.54
N ASN A 111 3.24 -7.37 -12.72
CA ASN A 111 2.88 -8.55 -11.94
C ASN A 111 2.45 -8.26 -10.51
N GLY A 112 2.89 -7.16 -9.90
CA GLY A 112 2.73 -7.12 -8.46
C GLY A 112 3.48 -6.07 -7.67
N PHE A 113 3.05 -5.98 -6.42
CA PHE A 113 3.86 -5.48 -5.33
C PHE A 113 3.62 -6.37 -4.11
N ARG A 114 4.60 -6.45 -3.23
CA ARG A 114 4.48 -7.17 -1.97
C ARG A 114 4.83 -6.28 -0.81
N ILE A 115 4.10 -6.46 0.28
CA ILE A 115 4.36 -5.84 1.56
C ILE A 115 4.95 -6.91 2.47
N ILE A 116 6.17 -6.68 2.92
CA ILE A 116 6.97 -7.62 3.69
C ILE A 116 7.19 -7.04 5.08
N PHE A 117 6.69 -7.76 6.08
CA PHE A 117 6.82 -7.45 7.49
C PHE A 117 7.86 -8.38 8.10
N HIS A 118 8.96 -7.84 8.59
CA HIS A 118 9.96 -8.60 9.33
C HIS A 118 9.78 -8.39 10.83
N PHE A 119 9.69 -9.49 11.56
CA PHE A 119 9.50 -9.51 12.99
C PHE A 119 10.75 -10.07 13.67
N ASN A 120 11.08 -9.50 14.82
CA ASN A 120 11.92 -10.17 15.79
C ASN A 120 11.14 -11.32 16.43
N GLU A 121 11.84 -12.18 17.18
CA GLU A 121 11.18 -13.20 17.99
C GLU A 121 10.13 -12.55 18.92
N ASN A 122 8.92 -13.11 18.93
CA ASN A 122 7.78 -12.55 19.63
C ASN A 122 6.91 -13.64 20.26
N ALA A 123 5.93 -13.25 21.08
CA ALA A 123 5.10 -14.18 21.83
C ALA A 123 3.95 -14.82 21.02
N TYR A 124 3.72 -14.39 19.77
CA TYR A 124 2.49 -14.65 19.04
C TYR A 124 2.62 -15.73 17.96
N PHE A 125 3.69 -15.69 17.16
CA PHE A 125 3.92 -16.64 16.06
C PHE A 125 5.40 -16.96 15.90
N GLU A 126 5.70 -17.99 15.11
CA GLU A 126 7.07 -18.45 14.83
C GLU A 126 7.72 -17.74 13.62
N ASP A 127 6.91 -17.20 12.70
CA ASP A 127 7.41 -16.60 11.47
C ASP A 127 8.19 -15.30 11.75
N GLN A 128 9.37 -15.17 11.14
CA GLN A 128 10.15 -13.93 11.16
C GLN A 128 9.79 -12.99 10.02
N VAL A 129 9.09 -13.50 9.00
CA VAL A 129 8.72 -12.74 7.81
C VAL A 129 7.31 -13.09 7.41
N LEU A 130 6.43 -12.09 7.39
CA LEU A 130 5.08 -12.19 6.86
C LEU A 130 5.00 -11.35 5.59
N THR A 131 4.59 -11.96 4.49
CA THR A 131 4.45 -11.30 3.18
C THR A 131 3.00 -11.35 2.74
N LYS A 132 2.47 -10.20 2.32
CA LYS A 132 1.23 -10.09 1.55
C LYS A 132 1.58 -9.59 0.15
N GLU A 133 1.28 -10.39 -0.86
CA GLU A 133 1.62 -10.14 -2.26
C GLU A 133 0.35 -9.85 -3.05
N PHE A 134 0.36 -8.75 -3.80
CA PHE A 134 -0.75 -8.27 -4.62
C PHE A 134 -0.41 -8.43 -6.08
N PHE A 135 -1.41 -8.81 -6.88
CA PHE A 135 -1.30 -9.02 -8.32
C PHE A 135 -2.27 -8.11 -9.06
N TRP A 136 -1.97 -7.72 -10.29
CA TRP A 136 -2.79 -6.74 -11.01
C TRP A 136 -4.10 -7.35 -11.51
N GLU A 137 -4.05 -8.63 -11.87
CA GLU A 137 -5.16 -9.38 -12.50
C GLU A 137 -5.75 -10.45 -11.59
N SER A 138 -5.29 -10.57 -10.34
CA SER A 138 -5.80 -11.56 -9.39
C SER A 138 -5.78 -11.05 -7.96
N ASN A 139 -6.50 -11.76 -7.09
CA ASN A 139 -6.50 -11.46 -5.67
C ASN A 139 -5.11 -11.63 -5.06
N SER A 140 -4.85 -10.88 -4.01
CA SER A 140 -3.65 -11.00 -3.21
C SER A 140 -3.52 -12.38 -2.58
N THR A 141 -2.29 -12.75 -2.21
CA THR A 141 -2.04 -13.91 -1.35
C THR A 141 -1.19 -13.50 -0.16
N SER A 142 -1.31 -14.25 0.93
CA SER A 142 -0.59 -13.95 2.17
C SER A 142 0.11 -15.17 2.74
N THR A 143 1.20 -14.92 3.45
CA THR A 143 1.94 -15.95 4.19
C THR A 143 1.03 -16.57 5.26
N PRO A 144 0.78 -17.89 5.27
CA PRO A 144 0.04 -18.53 6.35
C PRO A 144 0.81 -18.40 7.67
N ILE A 145 0.18 -17.82 8.69
CA ILE A 145 0.83 -17.53 9.98
C ILE A 145 0.87 -18.77 10.87
N LYS A 146 2.05 -19.10 11.39
CA LYS A 146 2.30 -20.18 12.37
C LYS A 146 2.15 -19.64 13.78
N TRP A 147 0.90 -19.51 14.20
CA TRP A 147 0.54 -19.06 15.55
C TRP A 147 1.06 -20.02 16.62
N LYS A 148 1.60 -19.44 17.70
CA LYS A 148 1.92 -20.19 18.92
C LYS A 148 0.64 -20.59 19.64
N GLU A 149 0.73 -21.61 20.48
CA GLU A 149 -0.42 -22.17 21.19
C GLU A 149 -1.19 -21.09 21.98
N GLY A 150 -2.50 -20.99 21.71
CA GLY A 150 -3.38 -20.00 22.36
C GLY A 150 -3.17 -18.54 21.94
N LYS A 151 -2.30 -18.27 20.96
CA LYS A 151 -1.90 -16.91 20.54
C LYS A 151 -2.39 -16.51 19.15
N ASN A 152 -3.37 -17.23 18.60
CA ASN A 152 -3.98 -16.88 17.32
C ASN A 152 -4.87 -15.63 17.47
N LEU A 153 -4.29 -14.47 17.17
CA LEU A 153 -4.96 -13.17 17.30
C LEU A 153 -6.15 -13.04 16.36
N LEU A 154 -6.04 -13.56 15.13
CA LEU A 154 -7.15 -13.58 14.18
C LEU A 154 -8.36 -14.33 14.76
N GLN A 155 -8.14 -15.52 15.32
CA GLN A 155 -9.21 -16.31 15.93
C GLN A 155 -9.84 -15.59 17.13
N GLN A 156 -9.03 -14.92 17.95
CA GLN A 156 -9.51 -14.16 19.12
C GLN A 156 -10.39 -12.97 18.69
N VAL A 157 -9.96 -12.21 17.69
CA VAL A 157 -10.75 -11.09 17.12
C VAL A 157 -12.06 -11.60 16.51
N LEU A 158 -12.01 -12.67 15.72
CA LEU A 158 -13.19 -13.19 15.04
C LEU A 158 -14.25 -13.73 16.02
N ALA A 159 -13.84 -14.14 17.22
CA ALA A 159 -14.74 -14.55 18.30
C ALA A 159 -15.41 -13.38 19.04
N LYS A 160 -14.86 -12.15 18.94
CA LYS A 160 -15.47 -10.95 19.54
C LYS A 160 -16.73 -10.54 18.74
N PRO A 161 -17.76 -9.98 19.40
CA PRO A 161 -18.94 -9.44 18.72
C PRO A 161 -18.55 -8.37 17.69
N TYR A 162 -19.27 -8.31 16.56
CA TYR A 162 -19.04 -7.29 15.55
C TYR A 162 -19.31 -5.88 16.11
N ASP A 163 -18.26 -5.06 16.16
CA ASP A 163 -18.36 -3.66 16.54
C ASP A 163 -18.85 -2.84 15.33
N ARG A 164 -20.11 -2.40 15.37
CA ARG A 164 -20.70 -1.57 14.30
C ARG A 164 -20.13 -0.15 14.25
N GLU A 165 -19.45 0.30 15.30
CA GLU A 165 -18.84 1.64 15.34
C GLU A 165 -17.50 1.68 14.59
N ARG A 166 -16.80 0.53 14.50
CA ARG A 166 -15.64 0.37 13.61
C ARG A 166 -16.10 0.41 12.16
N ARG A 167 -16.03 1.61 11.54
CA ARG A 167 -16.30 1.86 10.11
C ARG A 167 -15.18 1.34 9.20
N SER A 168 -14.67 0.13 9.48
CA SER A 168 -13.63 -0.53 8.70
C SER A 168 -14.19 -1.75 7.97
N GLU A 169 -13.61 -2.06 6.81
CA GLU A 169 -13.90 -3.28 6.06
C GLU A 169 -13.30 -4.53 6.72
N TYR A 170 -12.17 -4.37 7.40
CA TYR A 170 -11.50 -5.43 8.15
C TYR A 170 -11.71 -5.26 9.65
N LYS A 171 -11.92 -6.38 10.35
CA LYS A 171 -12.10 -6.39 11.80
C LYS A 171 -10.81 -6.12 12.55
N SER A 172 -9.68 -6.60 12.01
CA SER A 172 -8.36 -6.40 12.58
C SER A 172 -7.24 -6.44 11.54
N PHE A 173 -5.99 -6.25 11.95
CA PHE A 173 -4.83 -6.25 11.07
C PHE A 173 -4.55 -7.65 10.53
N PHE A 174 -4.65 -8.68 11.36
CA PHE A 174 -4.49 -10.04 10.88
C PHE A 174 -5.69 -10.55 10.08
N ASP A 175 -6.88 -9.96 10.26
CA ASP A 175 -8.03 -10.18 9.37
C ASP A 175 -7.74 -9.61 7.98
N TRP A 176 -7.30 -8.35 7.89
CA TRP A 176 -6.81 -7.77 6.64
C TRP A 176 -5.68 -8.60 6.02
N PHE A 177 -4.69 -8.97 6.82
CA PHE A 177 -3.52 -9.69 6.33
C PHE A 177 -3.92 -11.05 5.75
N SER A 178 -4.83 -11.79 6.38
CA SER A 178 -5.28 -13.10 5.88
C SER A 178 -6.40 -13.03 4.84
N HIS A 179 -6.87 -11.84 4.46
CA HIS A 179 -7.92 -11.67 3.47
C HIS A 179 -7.36 -11.45 2.07
N ASP A 180 -7.77 -12.33 1.14
CA ASP A 180 -7.42 -12.24 -0.27
C ASP A 180 -8.37 -11.26 -0.97
N ALA A 181 -7.84 -10.12 -1.40
CA ALA A 181 -8.58 -9.07 -2.09
C ALA A 181 -7.80 -8.55 -3.31
N ASP A 182 -8.52 -7.94 -4.26
CA ASP A 182 -7.87 -7.19 -5.32
C ASP A 182 -7.18 -5.94 -4.74
N TYR A 183 -6.06 -5.52 -5.34
CA TYR A 183 -5.28 -4.42 -4.78
C TYR A 183 -5.94 -3.04 -4.93
N VAL A 184 -6.91 -2.90 -5.86
CA VAL A 184 -7.55 -1.63 -6.18
C VAL A 184 -8.54 -1.25 -5.08
N SER A 185 -9.22 -2.24 -4.51
CA SER A 185 -10.16 -2.07 -3.39
C SER A 185 -9.47 -2.04 -2.02
N ASP A 186 -8.30 -2.68 -1.87
CA ASP A 186 -7.57 -2.79 -0.60
C ASP A 186 -6.91 -1.46 -0.17
N LYS A 187 -7.70 -0.64 0.53
CA LYS A 187 -7.26 0.68 1.03
C LYS A 187 -6.05 0.58 1.96
N ILE A 188 -5.92 -0.48 2.75
CA ILE A 188 -4.84 -0.62 3.72
C ILE A 188 -3.53 -0.87 2.99
N ALA A 189 -3.55 -1.73 1.97
CA ALA A 189 -2.41 -1.98 1.09
C ALA A 189 -1.96 -0.70 0.38
N LEU A 190 -2.92 0.06 -0.18
CA LEU A 190 -2.64 1.33 -0.86
C LEU A 190 -2.02 2.36 0.10
N ILE A 191 -2.52 2.47 1.34
CA ILE A 191 -1.93 3.36 2.36
C ILE A 191 -0.50 2.94 2.69
N LEU A 192 -0.26 1.64 2.92
CA LEU A 192 1.08 1.15 3.25
C LEU A 192 2.06 1.41 2.10
N ARG A 193 1.65 1.16 0.85
CA ARG A 193 2.47 1.31 -0.36
C ARG A 193 2.69 2.76 -0.76
N ASP A 194 1.64 3.58 -0.82
CA ASP A 194 1.67 4.91 -1.45
C ASP A 194 1.85 6.05 -0.44
N GLU A 195 1.54 5.82 0.84
CA GLU A 195 1.62 6.85 1.88
C GLU A 195 2.72 6.58 2.90
N ILE A 196 2.62 5.48 3.66
CA ILE A 196 3.52 5.19 4.78
C ILE A 196 4.92 4.82 4.26
N TRP A 197 5.01 3.89 3.30
CA TRP A 197 6.30 3.43 2.80
C TRP A 197 7.16 4.53 2.16
N PRO A 198 6.63 5.46 1.35
CA PRO A 198 7.45 6.53 0.78
C PRO A 198 7.89 7.54 1.84
N SER A 199 7.04 7.82 2.84
CA SER A 199 7.25 8.90 3.82
C SER A 199 7.06 8.48 5.30
N PRO A 200 7.71 7.43 5.81
CA PRO A 200 7.38 6.88 7.12
C PRO A 200 7.79 7.79 8.27
N VAL A 201 8.80 8.63 8.07
CA VAL A 201 9.26 9.62 9.06
C VAL A 201 8.19 10.68 9.32
N LYS A 202 7.39 11.04 8.30
CA LYS A 202 6.26 11.96 8.47
C LYS A 202 5.30 11.40 9.51
N TYR A 203 4.88 10.15 9.32
CA TYR A 203 3.93 9.49 10.21
C TYR A 203 4.52 9.22 11.59
N TYR A 204 5.78 8.79 11.69
CA TYR A 204 6.46 8.62 12.98
C TYR A 204 6.44 9.91 13.82
N LYS A 205 6.68 11.06 13.20
CA LYS A 205 6.71 12.37 13.88
C LYS A 205 5.35 12.98 14.21
N LEU A 206 4.24 12.43 13.73
CA LEU A 206 2.90 13.00 14.00
C LEU A 206 2.55 13.02 15.49
N LYS A 207 3.19 12.18 16.33
CA LYS A 207 3.01 12.22 17.79
C LYS A 207 3.54 13.51 18.45
N ASP A 208 4.49 14.22 17.84
CA ASP A 208 5.07 15.44 18.42
C ASP A 208 4.17 16.68 18.29
N ILE A 209 3.09 16.62 17.50
CA ILE A 209 2.20 17.78 17.27
C ILE A 209 1.00 17.77 18.25
N GLY A 210 0.82 16.69 19.01
CA GLY A 210 -0.31 16.51 19.95
C GLY A 210 0.02 16.70 21.43
N GLN A 211 1.28 16.99 21.76
CA GLN A 211 1.73 17.31 23.12
C GLN A 211 2.57 18.59 23.09
N GLU A 212 1.98 19.71 22.66
CA GLU A 212 2.43 20.96 23.27
C GLU A 212 2.00 20.88 24.74
N PRO A 213 2.91 21.02 25.72
CA PRO A 213 2.49 21.19 27.08
C PRO A 213 1.58 22.42 27.08
N MET A 214 0.30 22.23 27.45
CA MET A 214 -0.49 23.36 27.92
C MET A 214 0.34 23.98 29.02
N ASP A 215 0.95 25.12 28.71
CA ASP A 215 1.68 25.94 29.65
C ASP A 215 0.74 26.12 30.83
N ALA A 216 1.04 25.40 31.91
CA ALA A 216 0.39 25.58 33.17
C ALA A 216 0.81 26.99 33.57
N GLY A 217 -0.05 27.96 33.24
CA GLY A 217 0.06 29.32 33.71
C GLY A 217 0.12 29.28 35.23
N ASP A 218 1.35 29.31 35.73
CA ASP A 218 1.69 29.42 37.13
C ASP A 218 1.11 30.72 37.67
N GLU A 219 0.54 30.61 38.87
CA GLU A 219 -0.17 31.67 39.55
C GLU A 219 0.80 32.77 40.05
N GLY A 220 0.31 34.01 40.06
CA GLY A 220 0.59 34.90 41.19
C GLY A 220 1.78 35.84 41.06
N LYS A 221 1.48 37.10 40.72
CA LYS A 221 1.71 38.24 41.61
C LYS A 221 0.80 39.41 41.29
#